data_AF-A0A953WYJ9-F1
#
_entry.id   AF-A0A953WYJ9-F1
#
_cell.length_a   1.000
_cell.length_b   1.000
_cell.length_c   1.000
_cell.angle_alpha   90.00
_cell.angle_beta   90.00
_cell.angle_gamma   90.00
#
_symmetry.space_group_name_H-M   'P 1'
#
loop_
_entity.id
_entity.type
_entity.pdbx_description
1 polymer ?
#
loop_
_entity_poly.entity_id
_entity_poly.type
_entity_poly.pdbx_seq_one_letter_code
_entity_poly.pdbx_strand_id
1 'polypeptide(L)'
;MSRRAFILGLVIVVLLVFSLYRAKYGAKDTAAELMSVEAQIEDARHEKKLLETELSHMSRREWIEEYARNELGMAPPRPEQMAGEHDLDALVGVPVDPATQPASGDAAVEAPE
;
A
#
# COMPACT_ATOMS: atom_id res chain seq x y z
N MET A 1 -29.72 13.72 64.04
CA MET A 1 -28.76 13.42 62.94
C MET A 1 -28.37 14.71 62.26
N SER A 2 -27.08 14.92 61.98
CA SER A 2 -26.61 16.14 61.33
C SER A 2 -27.09 16.17 59.88
N ARG A 3 -27.79 17.24 59.47
CA ARG A 3 -28.32 17.41 58.10
C ARG A 3 -27.24 17.19 57.02
N ARG A 4 -25.98 17.47 57.35
CA ARG A 4 -24.80 17.25 56.51
C ARG A 4 -24.55 15.77 56.18
N ALA A 5 -24.70 14.88 57.16
CA ALA A 5 -24.52 13.44 56.95
C ALA A 5 -25.61 12.87 56.02
N PHE A 6 -26.84 13.38 56.12
CA PHE A 6 -27.93 13.00 55.23
C PHE A 6 -27.68 13.44 53.78
N ILE A 7 -27.20 14.67 53.59
CA ILE A 7 -26.85 15.20 52.25
C ILE A 7 -25.68 14.41 51.64
N LEU A 8 -24.64 14.11 52.42
CA LEU A 8 -23.52 13.26 51.98
C LEU A 8 -24.00 11.86 51.57
N GLY A 9 -24.87 11.24 52.36
CA GLY A 9 -25.48 9.95 52.00
C GLY A 9 -26.28 10.01 50.70
N LEU A 10 -27.10 11.06 50.52
CA LEU A 10 -27.86 11.26 49.29
C LEU A 10 -26.96 11.40 48.06
N VAL A 11 -25.90 12.21 48.17
CA VAL A 11 -24.92 12.39 47.08
C VAL A 11 -24.27 11.07 46.72
N ILE A 12 -23.84 10.27 47.71
CA ILE A 12 -23.24 8.95 47.47
C ILE A 12 -24.21 8.01 46.75
N VAL A 13 -25.48 8.00 47.16
CA VAL A 13 -26.51 7.16 46.51
C VAL A 13 -26.72 7.57 45.05
N VAL A 14 -26.82 8.88 44.77
CA VAL A 14 -26.96 9.38 43.38
C VAL A 14 -25.73 9.01 42.54
N LEU A 15 -24.53 9.17 43.10
CA LEU A 15 -23.27 8.82 42.44
C LEU A 15 -23.20 7.30 42.15
N LEU A 16 -23.65 6.47 43.08
CA LEU A 16 -23.73 5.02 42.91
C LEU A 16 -24.69 4.63 41.80
N VAL A 17 -25.90 5.21 41.76
CA VAL A 17 -26.88 4.94 40.69
C VAL A 17 -26.31 5.36 39.33
N PHE A 18 -25.66 6.53 39.26
CA PHE A 18 -25.05 7.03 38.03
C PHE A 18 -23.88 6.16 37.56
N SER A 19 -23.03 5.73 38.48
CA SER A 19 -21.93 4.79 38.21
C SER A 19 -22.45 3.45 37.68
N LEU A 20 -23.52 2.91 38.29
CA LEU A 20 -24.15 1.67 37.84
C LEU A 20 -24.76 1.81 36.44
N TYR A 21 -25.40 2.95 36.17
CA TYR A 21 -25.95 3.26 34.85
C TYR A 21 -24.84 3.31 33.80
N ARG A 22 -23.76 4.04 34.07
CA ARG A 22 -22.60 4.13 33.16
C ARG A 22 -21.91 2.79 32.97
N ALA A 23 -21.71 1.99 34.03
CA ALA A 23 -21.08 0.67 33.91
C ALA A 23 -21.94 -0.30 33.11
N LYS A 24 -23.26 -0.31 33.34
CA LYS A 24 -24.21 -1.23 32.68
C LYS A 24 -24.50 -0.86 31.22
N TYR A 25 -24.47 0.42 30.88
CA TYR A 25 -24.68 0.89 29.51
C TYR A 25 -23.38 1.08 28.71
N GLY A 26 -22.30 1.52 29.36
CA GLY A 26 -20.99 1.66 28.70
C GLY A 26 -20.46 0.33 28.18
N ALA A 27 -20.71 -0.78 28.89
CA ALA A 27 -20.33 -2.11 28.41
C ALA A 27 -21.07 -2.55 27.13
N LYS A 28 -22.26 -1.99 26.86
CA LYS A 28 -23.05 -2.32 25.66
C LYS A 28 -22.58 -1.55 24.44
N ASP A 29 -22.29 -0.26 24.60
CA ASP A 29 -21.75 0.57 23.51
C ASP A 29 -20.37 0.08 23.08
N THR A 30 -19.49 -0.26 24.04
CA THR A 30 -18.17 -0.84 23.74
C THR A 30 -18.28 -2.21 23.07
N ALA A 31 -19.25 -3.05 23.45
CA ALA A 31 -19.46 -4.34 22.79
C ALA A 31 -19.95 -4.19 21.33
N ALA A 32 -20.83 -3.22 21.05
CA ALA A 32 -21.30 -2.94 19.70
C ALA A 32 -20.17 -2.38 18.81
N GLU A 33 -19.35 -1.48 19.35
CA GLU A 33 -18.18 -0.95 18.65
C GLU A 33 -17.16 -2.07 18.36
N LEU A 34 -16.92 -2.96 19.32
CA LEU A 34 -16.02 -4.11 19.12
C LEU A 34 -16.52 -5.07 18.05
N MET A 35 -17.82 -5.38 18.01
CA MET A 35 -18.40 -6.21 16.94
C MET A 35 -18.27 -5.55 15.56
N SER A 36 -18.44 -4.23 15.48
CA SER A 36 -18.29 -3.51 14.21
C SER A 36 -16.85 -3.52 13.71
N VAL A 37 -15.87 -3.45 14.63
CA VAL A 37 -14.44 -3.51 14.30
C VAL A 37 -14.05 -4.92 13.88
N GLU A 38 -14.54 -5.95 14.58
CA GLU A 38 -14.26 -7.34 14.21
C GLU A 38 -14.81 -7.68 12.82
N ALA A 39 -16.02 -7.23 12.49
CA ALA A 39 -16.59 -7.39 11.15
C ALA A 39 -15.73 -6.74 10.06
N GLN A 40 -15.23 -5.52 10.31
CA GLN A 40 -14.33 -4.84 9.37
C GLN A 40 -13.00 -5.57 9.20
N ILE A 41 -12.45 -6.17 10.27
CA ILE A 41 -11.22 -6.97 10.21
C ILE A 41 -11.44 -8.23 9.37
N GLU A 42 -12.58 -8.89 9.54
CA GLU A 42 -12.90 -10.11 8.81
C GLU A 42 -13.06 -9.85 7.30
N ASP A 43 -13.78 -8.77 6.94
CA ASP A 43 -13.91 -8.33 5.54
C ASP A 43 -12.54 -7.99 4.92
N ALA A 44 -11.70 -7.22 5.61
CA ALA A 44 -10.36 -6.85 5.13
C ALA A 44 -9.44 -8.06 4.98
N ARG A 45 -9.55 -9.07 5.85
CA ARG A 45 -8.81 -10.33 5.73
C ARG A 45 -9.25 -11.14 4.52
N HIS A 46 -10.55 -11.16 4.24
CA HIS A 46 -11.09 -11.85 3.07
C HIS A 46 -10.59 -11.21 1.77
N GLU A 47 -10.63 -9.87 1.69
CA GLU A 47 -10.12 -9.11 0.55
C GLU A 47 -8.61 -9.34 0.35
N LYS A 48 -7.81 -9.28 1.41
CA LYS A 48 -6.38 -9.58 1.34
C LYS A 48 -6.11 -10.97 0.77
N LYS A 49 -6.87 -11.98 1.19
CA LYS A 49 -6.70 -13.35 0.71
C LYS A 49 -7.04 -13.48 -0.78
N LEU A 50 -8.07 -12.78 -1.27
CA LEU A 50 -8.38 -12.71 -2.69
C LEU A 50 -7.24 -12.07 -3.47
N LEU A 51 -6.77 -10.90 -3.02
CA LEU A 51 -5.67 -10.18 -3.66
C LEU A 51 -4.36 -10.98 -3.66
N GLU A 52 -4.04 -11.69 -2.57
CA GLU A 52 -2.87 -12.58 -2.53
C GLU A 52 -3.01 -13.75 -3.50
N THR A 53 -4.23 -14.25 -3.69
CA THR A 53 -4.52 -15.30 -4.67
C THR A 53 -4.32 -14.78 -6.10
N GLU A 54 -4.83 -13.59 -6.41
CA GLU A 54 -4.62 -12.92 -7.69
C GLU A 54 -3.14 -12.57 -7.92
N LEU A 55 -2.45 -12.08 -6.90
CA LEU A 55 -1.01 -11.79 -6.94
C LEU A 55 -0.19 -13.07 -7.17
N SER A 56 -0.55 -14.19 -6.55
CA SER A 56 0.12 -15.47 -6.79
C SER A 56 -0.06 -15.96 -8.23
N HIS A 57 -1.15 -15.55 -8.89
CA HIS A 57 -1.37 -15.81 -10.30
C HIS A 57 -0.52 -14.90 -11.20
N MET A 58 -0.47 -13.59 -10.90
CA MET A 58 0.30 -12.61 -11.69
C MET A 58 1.81 -12.62 -11.45
N SER A 59 2.28 -13.01 -10.27
CA SER A 59 3.71 -13.13 -9.94
C SER A 59 4.36 -14.39 -10.49
N ARG A 60 3.58 -15.26 -11.15
CA ARG A 60 4.13 -16.42 -11.84
C ARG A 60 5.03 -15.91 -12.97
N ARG A 61 6.31 -16.30 -12.95
CA ARG A 61 7.35 -15.88 -13.90
C ARG A 61 6.91 -15.95 -15.38
N GLU A 62 6.00 -16.85 -15.73
CA GLU A 62 5.36 -16.90 -17.04
C GLU A 62 4.67 -15.58 -17.45
N TRP A 63 3.98 -14.86 -16.56
CA TRP A 63 3.28 -13.62 -16.92
C TRP A 63 4.26 -12.48 -17.24
N ILE A 64 5.35 -12.37 -16.48
CA ILE A 64 6.39 -11.36 -16.74
C ILE A 64 7.03 -11.61 -18.11
N GLU A 65 7.29 -12.87 -18.45
CA GLU A 65 7.89 -13.24 -19.74
C GLU A 65 6.93 -12.99 -20.91
N GLU A 66 5.64 -13.27 -20.73
CA GLU A 66 4.61 -13.03 -21.74
C GLU A 66 4.28 -11.55 -21.91
N TYR A 67 4.20 -10.77 -20.83
CA TYR A 67 4.03 -9.31 -20.87
C TYR A 67 5.26 -8.62 -21.49
N ALA A 68 6.48 -9.06 -21.14
CA ALA A 68 7.71 -8.55 -21.75
C ALA A 68 7.73 -8.83 -23.26
N ARG A 69 7.33 -10.03 -23.69
CA ARG A 69 7.27 -10.39 -25.12
C ARG A 69 6.20 -9.64 -25.89
N ASN A 70 4.97 -9.60 -25.38
CA ASN A 70 3.83 -9.10 -26.15
C ASN A 70 3.67 -7.59 -26.09
N GLU A 71 3.90 -6.97 -24.92
CA GLU A 71 3.61 -5.55 -24.71
C GLU A 71 4.87 -4.68 -24.82
N LEU A 72 6.01 -5.16 -24.29
CA LEU A 72 7.28 -4.44 -24.38
C LEU A 72 8.13 -4.81 -25.60
N GLY A 73 7.74 -5.83 -26.37
CA GLY A 73 8.53 -6.33 -27.51
C GLY A 73 9.89 -6.91 -27.12
N MET A 74 10.11 -7.17 -25.83
CA MET A 74 11.35 -7.69 -25.27
C MET A 74 11.34 -9.22 -25.39
N ALA A 75 11.82 -9.72 -26.53
CA ALA A 75 12.07 -11.14 -26.74
C ALA A 75 13.51 -11.51 -26.35
N PRO A 76 13.79 -12.79 -26.03
CA PRO A 76 15.17 -13.27 -25.92
C PRO A 76 15.93 -12.89 -27.20
N PRO A 77 17.13 -12.29 -27.08
CA PRO A 77 17.90 -11.88 -28.26
C PRO A 77 18.16 -13.09 -29.13
N ARG A 78 17.91 -12.96 -30.43
CA ARG A 78 18.20 -14.03 -31.39
C ARG A 78 19.71 -14.19 -31.50
N PRO A 79 20.24 -15.38 -31.88
CA PRO A 79 21.68 -15.59 -32.04
C PRO A 79 22.34 -14.56 -32.96
N GLU A 80 21.61 -14.06 -33.97
CA GLU A 80 22.10 -13.06 -34.91
C GLU A 80 22.12 -11.62 -34.33
N GLN A 81 21.50 -11.41 -33.17
CA GLN A 81 21.49 -10.15 -32.41
C GLN A 81 22.52 -10.16 -31.27
N MET A 82 23.18 -11.29 -31.02
CA MET A 82 24.27 -11.41 -30.06
C MET A 82 25.60 -11.14 -30.77
N ALA A 83 26.33 -10.12 -30.33
CA ALA A 83 27.66 -9.81 -30.83
C ALA A 83 28.71 -10.13 -29.76
N GLY A 84 29.83 -10.71 -30.19
CA GLY A 84 31.00 -10.88 -29.32
C GLY A 84 31.69 -9.53 -29.07
N GLU A 85 32.42 -9.41 -27.97
CA GLU A 85 33.06 -8.16 -27.56
C GLU A 85 33.97 -7.54 -28.65
N HIS A 86 34.62 -8.39 -29.43
CA HIS A 86 35.49 -7.98 -30.54
C HIS A 86 34.73 -7.40 -31.75
N ASP A 87 33.44 -7.70 -31.92
CA ASP A 87 32.63 -7.27 -33.07
C ASP A 87 31.78 -6.02 -32.76
N LEU A 88 31.77 -5.57 -31.49
CA LEU A 88 30.94 -4.45 -31.03
C LEU A 88 31.29 -3.13 -31.72
N ASP A 89 32.58 -2.84 -31.90
CA ASP A 89 33.05 -1.61 -32.55
C ASP A 89 32.59 -1.51 -34.01
N ALA A 90 32.44 -2.64 -34.70
CA ALA A 90 31.96 -2.69 -36.07
C ALA A 90 30.44 -2.58 -36.18
N LEU A 91 29.69 -3.03 -35.16
CA LEU A 91 28.22 -3.05 -35.15
C LEU A 91 27.59 -1.76 -34.61
N VAL A 92 28.16 -1.20 -33.53
CA VAL A 92 27.58 -0.06 -32.80
C VAL A 92 28.43 1.21 -32.97
N GLY A 93 29.65 1.06 -33.51
CA GLY A 93 30.62 2.14 -33.65
C GLY A 93 31.48 2.32 -32.41
N VAL A 94 32.52 3.16 -32.52
CA VAL A 94 33.42 3.48 -31.41
C VAL A 94 32.64 4.19 -30.30
N PRO A 95 32.81 3.81 -29.02
CA PRO A 95 32.15 4.47 -27.90
C PRO A 95 32.39 5.99 -27.92
N VAL A 96 31.30 6.75 -27.97
CA VAL A 96 31.37 8.22 -27.87
C VAL A 96 31.56 8.57 -26.40
N ASP A 97 32.70 9.17 -26.06
CA ASP A 97 32.91 9.72 -24.72
C ASP A 97 31.97 10.92 -24.54
N PRO A 98 30.99 10.85 -23.61
CA PRO A 98 30.05 11.95 -23.39
C PRO A 98 30.74 13.23 -22.92
N ALA A 99 31.99 13.17 -22.43
CA ALA A 99 32.77 14.33 -22.05
C ALA A 99 33.32 15.14 -23.24
N THR A 100 33.33 14.58 -24.45
CA THR A 100 33.89 15.22 -25.66
C THR A 100 32.81 15.80 -26.59
N GLN A 101 31.52 15.68 -26.24
CA GLN A 101 30.43 16.20 -27.06
C GLN A 101 30.29 17.73 -26.84
N PRO A 102 30.50 18.58 -27.87
CA PRO A 102 30.29 20.02 -27.71
C PRO A 102 28.79 20.28 -27.54
N ALA A 103 28.42 20.82 -26.38
CA ALA A 103 27.08 21.29 -26.09
C ALA A 103 26.61 22.29 -27.16
N SER A 104 25.80 21.79 -28.09
CA SER A 104 25.01 22.56 -29.05
C SER A 104 23.60 21.95 -28.89
N GLY A 105 22.63 22.51 -28.18
CA GLY A 105 22.31 23.92 -27.94
C GLY A 105 21.06 24.25 -28.74
N ASP A 106 19.88 23.97 -28.16
CA ASP A 106 18.58 24.68 -28.28
C ASP A 106 17.43 23.72 -27.93
N ALA A 107 16.69 23.92 -26.84
CA ALA A 107 15.72 24.99 -26.54
C ALA A 107 14.29 24.60 -26.96
N ALA A 108 13.36 24.90 -26.04
CA ALA A 108 11.90 24.85 -26.17
C ALA A 108 11.21 23.48 -26.05
N VAL A 109 10.95 23.05 -24.81
CA VAL A 109 9.57 22.69 -24.41
C VAL A 109 9.31 23.31 -23.04
N GLU A 110 8.71 24.49 -23.09
CA GLU A 110 8.05 25.18 -21.98
C GLU A 110 6.81 24.38 -21.53
N ALA A 111 6.45 24.52 -20.26
CA ALA A 111 5.55 23.69 -19.45
C ALA A 111 4.08 23.58 -19.94
N PRO A 112 3.27 22.78 -19.23
CA PRO A 112 2.01 23.35 -18.76
C PRO A 112 1.76 23.13 -17.25
N GLU A 113 1.49 24.23 -16.55
CA GLU A 113 0.46 24.33 -15.48
C GLU A 113 -0.46 25.50 -15.81
#